data_AF-A0A0K2RJJ9-F1
#
_entry.id   AF-A0A0K2RJJ9-F1
#
_cell.length_a   1.000
_cell.length_b   1.000
_cell.length_c   1.000
_cell.angle_alpha   90.00
_cell.angle_beta   90.00
_cell.angle_gamma   90.00
#
_symmetry.space_group_name_H-M   'P 1'
#
loop_
_entity.id
_entity.type
_entity.pdbx_description
1 polymer ?
#
loop_
_entity_poly.entity_id
_entity_poly.type
_entity_poly.pdbx_seq_one_letter_code
_entity_poly.pdbx_strand_id
1 'polypeptide(L)' 'MSKRIDVKDLNVYYGSFLAVEGVNINIEAKSVTAFIGPSGCGKSTFLRTLNRMHEVLPGARVEGEVLLDGDNLYGPGVDP' A
#
# COMPACT_ATOMS: atom_id res chain seq x y z
N MET A 1 14.12 0.21 17.09
CA MET A 1 13.54 1.53 16.77
C MET A 1 12.09 1.31 16.33
N SER A 2 11.22 2.31 16.42
CA SER A 2 9.83 2.17 15.96
C SER A 2 9.75 2.26 14.45
N LYS A 3 8.95 1.38 13.83
CA LYS A 3 8.94 1.26 12.37
C LYS A 3 8.14 2.37 11.68
N ARG A 4 8.70 3.01 10.65
CA ARG A 4 7.99 3.95 9.76
C ARG A 4 7.58 3.25 8.46
N ILE A 5 6.60 3.81 7.76
CA ILE A 5 6.18 3.33 6.44
C ILE A 5 6.40 4.43 5.41
N ASP A 6 7.10 4.11 4.32
CA ASP A 6 7.26 4.98 3.16
C ASP A 6 6.61 4.34 1.94
N VAL A 7 5.68 5.03 1.30
CA VAL A 7 5.03 4.58 0.07
C VAL A 7 5.44 5.49 -1.07
N LYS A 8 5.86 4.90 -2.19
CA LYS A 8 6.37 5.62 -3.36
C LYS A 8 5.70 5.15 -4.63
N ASP A 9 5.15 6.10 -5.37
CA ASP A 9 4.50 5.91 -6.68
C ASP A 9 3.59 4.68 -6.76
N LEU A 10 2.81 4.47 -5.70
CA LEU A 10 2.02 3.26 -5.53
C LEU A 10 0.76 3.30 -6.40
N ASN A 11 0.67 2.34 -7.30
CA ASN A 11 -0.52 2.07 -8.12
C ASN A 11 -1.09 0.71 -7.75
N VAL A 12 -2.42 0.63 -7.60
CA VAL A 12 -3.11 -0.61 -7.23
C VAL A 12 -4.19 -0.91 -8.25
N TYR A 13 -4.16 -2.13 -8.80
CA TYR A 13 -5.09 -2.56 -9.83
C TYR A 13 -5.91 -3.75 -9.35
N TYR A 14 -7.15 -3.83 -9.82
CA TYR A 14 -7.95 -5.05 -9.82
C TYR A 14 -8.27 -5.40 -11.28
N GLY A 15 -7.59 -6.42 -11.81
CA GLY A 15 -7.59 -6.69 -13.25
C GLY A 15 -6.98 -5.51 -14.02
N SER A 16 -7.75 -4.94 -14.96
CA SER A 16 -7.34 -3.76 -15.73
C SER A 16 -7.74 -2.42 -15.09
N PHE A 17 -8.50 -2.44 -13.98
CA PHE A 17 -8.98 -1.22 -13.34
C PHE A 17 -7.94 -0.67 -12.36
N LEU A 18 -7.47 0.56 -12.60
CA LEU A 18 -6.60 1.31 -11.69
C LEU A 18 -7.44 1.88 -10.54
N ALA A 19 -7.41 1.21 -9.39
CA ALA A 19 -8.25 1.53 -8.24
C ALA A 19 -7.65 2.59 -7.30
N VAL A 20 -6.32 2.70 -7.28
CA VAL A 20 -5.55 3.70 -6.53
C VAL A 20 -4.37 4.10 -7.41
N GLU A 21 -4.18 5.39 -7.63
CA GLU A 21 -3.21 5.95 -8.58
C GLU A 21 -2.15 6.80 -7.86
N GLY A 22 -0.88 6.53 -8.15
CA GLY A 22 0.26 7.42 -7.86
C GLY A 22 0.43 7.85 -6.39
N VAL A 23 0.14 6.98 -5.42
CA VAL A 23 0.21 7.39 -4.01
C VAL A 23 1.65 7.50 -3.53
N ASN A 24 1.96 8.67 -2.96
CA ASN A 24 3.21 8.98 -2.28
C ASN A 24 2.90 9.46 -0.86
N ILE A 25 3.30 8.71 0.17
CA ILE A 25 3.03 9.05 1.57
C ILE A 25 4.11 8.52 2.52
N ASN A 26 4.43 9.31 3.54
CA ASN A 26 5.26 8.91 4.66
C ASN A 26 4.39 8.83 5.92
N ILE A 27 4.40 7.68 6.59
CA ILE A 27 3.68 7.44 7.85
C ILE A 27 4.73 7.31 8.95
N GLU A 28 4.73 8.28 9.85
CA GLU A 28 5.71 8.35 10.94
C GLU A 28 5.51 7.23 11.96
N ALA A 29 6.62 6.80 12.56
CA ALA A 29 6.56 5.81 13.61
C ALA A 29 5.88 6.41 14.85
N LYS A 30 5.02 5.62 15.50
CA LYS A 30 4.25 6.03 16.71
C LYS A 30 3.28 7.20 16.46
N SER A 31 2.82 7.42 15.23
CA SER A 31 1.75 8.36 14.93
C SER A 31 0.39 7.67 14.76
N VAL A 32 -0.67 8.46 14.88
CA VAL A 32 -2.01 8.06 14.41
C VAL A 32 -2.25 8.75 13.08
N THR A 33 -2.43 7.97 12.02
CA THR A 33 -2.69 8.48 10.66
C THR A 33 -4.08 8.03 10.21
N ALA A 34 -4.91 8.98 9.77
CA ALA A 34 -6.27 8.73 9.33
C ALA A 34 -6.41 8.94 7.81
N PHE A 35 -7.01 7.95 7.12
CA PHE A 35 -7.40 8.07 5.72
C PHE A 35 -8.89 8.41 5.64
N ILE A 36 -9.21 9.63 5.18
CA ILE A 36 -10.58 10.15 5.12
C ILE A 36 -10.94 10.46 3.67
N GLY A 37 -12.15 10.08 3.26
CA GLY A 37 -12.66 10.32 1.92
C GLY A 37 -13.99 9.59 1.66
N PRO A 38 -14.71 9.92 0.57
CA PRO A 38 -16.02 9.32 0.26
C PRO A 38 -15.93 7.82 -0.03
N SER A 39 -17.08 7.13 -0.05
CA SER A 39 -17.11 5.71 -0.45
C SER A 39 -16.53 5.53 -1.86
N GLY A 40 -15.78 4.45 -2.09
CA GLY A 40 -15.16 4.16 -3.39
C GLY A 40 -13.85 4.89 -3.71
N CYS A 41 -13.38 5.82 -2.88
CA CYS A 41 -12.15 6.59 -3.18
C CYS A 41 -10.82 5.84 -2.96
N GLY A 42 -10.84 4.51 -2.79
CA GLY A 42 -9.60 3.71 -2.70
C GLY A 42 -8.98 3.51 -1.31
N LYS A 43 -9.56 4.05 -0.22
CA LYS A 43 -9.02 3.91 1.16
C LYS A 43 -8.69 2.46 1.55
N SER A 44 -9.67 1.56 1.46
CA SER A 44 -9.49 0.15 1.82
C SER A 44 -8.56 -0.57 0.85
N THR A 45 -8.48 -0.13 -0.41
CA THR A 45 -7.56 -0.67 -1.40
C THR A 45 -6.12 -0.33 -1.02
N PHE A 46 -5.84 0.94 -0.69
CA PHE A 46 -4.55 1.36 -0.18
C PHE A 46 -4.19 0.65 1.14
N LEU A 47 -5.10 0.58 2.11
CA LEU A 47 -4.78 -0.03 3.41
C LEU A 47 -4.37 -1.51 3.28
N ARG A 48 -4.95 -2.24 2.31
CA ARG A 48 -4.59 -3.64 2.00
C ARG A 48 -3.21 -3.80 1.38
N THR A 49 -2.58 -2.75 0.88
CA THR A 49 -1.20 -2.85 0.37
C THR A 49 -0.18 -2.82 1.51
N LEU A 50 -0.52 -2.20 2.65
CA LEU A 50 0.39 -2.12 3.81
C LEU A 50 0.56 -3.46 4.53
N ASN A 51 -0.48 -4.31 4.52
CA ASN A 51 -0.44 -5.65 5.10
C ASN A 51 -0.58 -6.75 4.04
N ARG A 52 -0.41 -6.40 2.76
CA ARG A 52 -0.46 -7.30 1.59
C ARG A 52 -1.75 -8.12 1.43
N MET A 53 -2.83 -7.78 2.13
CA MET A 53 -4.14 -8.46 2.02
C MET A 53 -4.83 -8.33 0.65
N HIS A 54 -4.29 -7.55 -0.28
CA HIS A 54 -4.77 -7.53 -1.65
C HIS A 54 -4.31 -8.76 -2.44
N GLU A 55 -3.23 -9.44 -2.06
CA GLU A 55 -2.68 -10.59 -2.80
C GLU A 55 -3.58 -11.84 -2.75
N VAL A 56 -4.48 -11.91 -1.77
CA VAL A 56 -5.53 -12.95 -1.71
C VAL A 56 -6.72 -12.67 -2.63
N LEU A 57 -6.76 -11.49 -3.27
CA LEU A 57 -7.83 -11.10 -4.19
C LEU A 57 -7.42 -11.41 -5.63
N PRO A 58 -8.16 -12.25 -6.36
CA PRO A 58 -7.83 -12.61 -7.74
C PRO A 58 -7.66 -11.38 -8.64
N GLY A 59 -6.54 -11.32 -9.36
CA GLY A 59 -6.24 -10.24 -10.29
C GLY A 59 -5.84 -8.91 -9.64
N ALA A 60 -5.69 -8.86 -8.31
CA ALA A 60 -5.10 -7.71 -7.65
C ALA A 60 -3.59 -7.66 -7.91
N ARG A 61 -3.07 -6.47 -8.21
CA ARG A 61 -1.64 -6.24 -8.37
C ARG A 61 -1.25 -4.84 -7.93
N VAL A 62 0.00 -4.68 -7.55
CA VAL A 62 0.59 -3.41 -7.12
C VAL A 62 1.80 -3.10 -8.00
N GLU A 63 1.98 -1.82 -8.31
CA GLU A 63 3.21 -1.26 -8.84
C GLU A 63 3.69 -0.14 -7.91
N GLY A 64 4.99 0.11 -7.85
CA GLY A 64 5.62 1.04 -6.90
C GLY A 64 6.21 0.32 -5.68
N GLU A 65 6.45 1.07 -4.61
CA GLU A 65 7.13 0.55 -3.42
C GLU A 65 6.34 0.86 -2.13
N VAL A 66 6.32 -0.11 -1.21
CA VAL A 66 5.92 0.10 0.18
C VAL A 66 7.06 -0.37 1.06
N LEU A 67 7.75 0.57 1.70
CA LEU A 67 8.90 0.31 2.55
C LEU A 67 8.48 0.32 4.01
N LEU A 68 8.84 -0.73 4.75
CA LEU A 68 8.73 -0.78 6.20
C LEU A 68 10.14 -0.74 6.78
N ASP A 69 10.52 0.39 7.37
CA ASP A 69 11.92 0.65 7.81
C ASP A 69 12.97 0.46 6.71
N GLY A 70 12.62 0.80 5.47
CA GLY A 70 13.51 0.70 4.31
C GLY A 70 13.45 -0.65 3.58
N ASP A 71 12.85 -1.68 4.19
CA ASP A 71 12.62 -2.97 3.54
C ASP A 71 11.34 -2.93 2.70
N ASN A 72 11.46 -3.18 1.40
CA ASN A 72 10.29 -3.20 0.51
C ASN A 72 9.45 -4.46 0.76
N LEU A 73 8.18 -4.26 1.12
CA LEU A 73 7.22 -5.34 1.37
C LEU A 73 6.95 -6.20 0.13
N TYR A 74 7.18 -5.66 -1.07
CA TYR A 74 7.06 -6.36 -2.35
C TYR A 74 8.43 -6.76 -2.93
N GLY A 75 9.49 -6.64 -2.13
CA GLY A 75 10.86 -6.94 -2.53
C GLY A 75 11.10 -8.43 -2.78
N PRO A 76 12.18 -8.77 -3.49
CA PRO A 76 12.57 -10.16 -3.70
C PRO A 76 12.83 -10.86 -2.37
N GLY A 77 12.24 -12.04 -2.18
CA GLY A 77 12.41 -12.85 -0.96
C GLY A 77 11.46 -12.52 0.18
N VAL A 78 10.47 -11.64 -0.03
CA VAL A 78 9.41 -11.36 0.95
C VAL A 78 8.17 -12.19 0.62
N ASP A 79 7.90 -13.19 1.45
CA ASP A 79 6.71 -14.04 1.34
C ASP A 79 5.45 -13.24 1.75
N PRO A 80 4.33 -13.36 1.01
CA PRO A 80 3.05 -12.73 1.37
C PRO A 80 2.44 -13.25 2.68
#